data_AF-X0ST48-F1
#
_entry.id   AF-X0ST48-F1
#
_cell.length_a   1.000
_cell.length_b   1.000
_cell.length_c   1.000
_cell.angle_alpha   90.00
_cell.angle_beta   90.00
_cell.angle_gamma   90.00
#
_symmetry.space_group_name_H-M   'P 1'
#
loop_
_entity.id
_entity.type
_entity.pdbx_description
1 polymer ?
#
loop_
_entity_poly.entity_id
_entity_poly.type
_entity_poly.pdbx_seq_one_letter_code
_entity_poly.pdbx_strand_id
1 'polypeptide(L)'
;MIDYLTTEEEVRSLGTKLQAIANEYAQLRVDYGEAEWKVKVLLASQMDDPAIKKASAEKQIVLLLAIADDPVKQLLHKYTTLKHKYKAKEKEFESIASSISAIQSLLKYARESGG
;
A
#
# COMPACT_ATOMS: atom_id res chain seq x y z
N MET A 1 -11.56 22.80 29.44
CA MET A 1 -10.17 23.12 29.03
C MET A 1 -9.65 21.87 28.36
N ILE A 2 -9.51 21.86 27.03
CA ILE A 2 -8.86 20.73 26.36
C ILE A 2 -7.38 20.84 26.71
N ASP A 3 -6.80 19.75 27.21
CA ASP A 3 -5.40 19.74 27.62
C ASP A 3 -4.51 19.73 26.36
N TYR A 4 -4.13 20.93 25.91
CA TYR A 4 -3.40 21.17 24.67
C TYR A 4 -2.05 20.44 24.63
N LEU A 5 -1.43 20.22 25.79
CA LEU A 5 -0.16 19.48 25.92
C LEU A 5 -0.32 18.01 25.50
N THR A 6 -1.43 17.37 25.87
CA THR A 6 -1.73 15.98 25.51
C THR A 6 -1.94 15.82 24.00
N THR A 7 -2.54 16.82 23.36
CA THR A 7 -2.84 16.77 21.91
C THR A 7 -1.61 17.02 21.04
N GLU A 8 -0.66 17.87 21.46
CA GLU A 8 0.60 18.05 20.73
C GLU A 8 1.51 16.81 20.79
N GLU A 9 1.54 16.13 21.95
CA GLU A 9 2.31 14.89 22.13
C GLU A 9 1.72 13.74 21.31
N GLU A 10 0.40 13.65 21.21
CA GLU A 10 -0.31 12.73 20.31
C GLU A 10 0.02 12.98 18.84
N VAL A 11 0.01 14.24 18.39
CA VAL A 11 0.40 14.60 17.01
C VAL A 11 1.84 14.21 16.72
N ARG A 12 2.76 14.47 17.66
CA ARG A 12 4.18 14.10 17.50
C ARG A 12 4.35 12.57 17.42
N SER A 13 3.69 11.82 18.31
CA SER A 13 3.70 10.36 18.32
C SER A 13 3.14 9.77 17.02
N LEU A 14 2.00 10.29 16.54
CA LEU A 14 1.43 9.90 15.25
C LEU A 14 2.33 10.28 14.08
N GLY A 15 3.02 11.43 14.13
CA GLY A 15 3.99 11.84 13.13
C GLY A 15 5.17 10.87 13.01
N THR A 16 5.73 10.41 14.13
CA THR A 16 6.79 9.39 14.12
C THR A 16 6.30 8.06 13.55
N LYS A 17 5.09 7.62 13.92
CA LYS A 17 4.46 6.41 13.36
C LYS A 17 4.22 6.56 11.86
N LEU A 18 3.72 7.71 11.41
CA LEU A 18 3.51 8.00 9.99
C LEU A 18 4.81 7.93 9.21
N GLN A 19 5.91 8.50 9.74
CA GLN A 19 7.21 8.44 9.08
C GLN A 19 7.74 7.01 8.94
N ALA A 20 7.59 6.18 9.99
CA ALA A 20 7.98 4.77 9.93
C ALA A 20 7.18 4.01 8.87
N ILE A 21 5.85 4.21 8.85
CA ILE A 21 4.97 3.57 7.87
C ILE A 21 5.22 4.11 6.45
N ALA A 22 5.52 5.39 6.29
CA ALA A 22 5.88 5.99 5.01
C ALA A 22 7.15 5.36 4.42
N ASN A 23 8.16 5.11 5.27
CA ASN A 23 9.39 4.45 4.85
C ASN A 23 9.13 3.00 4.42
N GLU A 24 8.36 2.24 5.21
CA GLU A 24 7.97 0.86 4.86
C GLU A 24 7.11 0.81 3.60
N TYR A 25 6.17 1.73 3.45
CA TYR A 25 5.32 1.88 2.28
C TYR A 25 6.12 2.22 1.03
N ALA A 26 7.09 3.14 1.14
CA ALA A 26 7.98 3.49 0.02
C ALA A 26 8.80 2.29 -0.45
N GLN A 27 9.38 1.52 0.48
CA GLN A 27 10.12 0.30 0.12
C GLN A 27 9.20 -0.75 -0.52
N LEU A 28 8.02 -0.99 0.07
CA LEU A 28 7.04 -1.93 -0.49
C LEU A 28 6.56 -1.51 -1.87
N ARG A 29 6.44 -0.21 -2.13
CA ARG A 29 6.06 0.32 -3.45
C ARG A 29 7.12 -0.01 -4.49
N VAL A 30 8.40 0.13 -4.16
CA VAL A 30 9.51 -0.25 -5.04
C VAL A 30 9.49 -1.75 -5.30
N ASP A 31 9.45 -2.57 -4.24
CA ASP A 31 9.44 -4.03 -4.35
C ASP A 31 8.23 -4.55 -5.16
N TYR A 32 7.05 -3.97 -4.90
CA TYR A 32 5.82 -4.28 -5.62
C TYR A 32 5.92 -3.86 -7.09
N GLY A 33 6.45 -2.66 -7.37
CA GLY A 33 6.64 -2.17 -8.73
C GLY A 33 7.56 -3.06 -9.55
N GLU A 34 8.66 -3.53 -8.97
CA GLU A 34 9.57 -4.48 -9.62
C GLU A 34 8.88 -5.82 -9.91
N ALA A 35 8.15 -6.37 -8.93
CA ALA A 35 7.43 -7.63 -9.10
C ALA A 35 6.32 -7.49 -10.15
N GLU A 36 5.58 -6.37 -10.14
CA GLU A 36 4.53 -6.07 -11.10
C GLU A 36 5.09 -5.98 -12.52
N TRP A 37 6.21 -5.29 -12.70
CA TRP A 37 6.86 -5.18 -14.00
C TRP A 37 7.28 -6.56 -14.52
N LYS A 38 7.90 -7.40 -13.69
CA LYS A 38 8.28 -8.78 -14.07
C LYS A 38 7.07 -9.63 -14.45
N VAL A 39 5.96 -9.51 -13.72
CA VAL A 39 4.71 -10.22 -14.04
C VAL A 39 4.09 -9.70 -15.34
N LYS A 40 4.11 -8.39 -15.60
CA LYS A 40 3.63 -7.80 -16.87
C LYS A 40 4.45 -8.29 -18.06
N VAL A 41 5.77 -8.37 -17.93
CA VAL A 41 6.66 -8.93 -18.96
C VAL A 41 6.34 -10.40 -19.21
N LEU A 42 6.22 -11.20 -18.15
CA LEU A 42 5.85 -12.61 -18.26
C LEU A 42 4.49 -12.79 -18.97
N LEU A 43 3.49 -12.01 -18.57
CA LEU A 43 2.16 -12.02 -19.18
C LEU A 43 2.24 -11.71 -20.68
N ALA A 44 3.02 -10.69 -21.07
CA ALA A 44 3.22 -10.35 -22.48
C ALA A 44 3.94 -11.45 -23.27
N SER A 45 4.87 -12.18 -22.64
CA SER A 45 5.63 -13.27 -23.27
C SER A 45 4.86 -14.59 -23.38
N GLN A 46 3.85 -14.83 -22.54
CA GLN A 46 3.06 -16.08 -22.54
C GLN A 46 1.66 -15.92 -23.18
N MET A 47 1.42 -14.81 -23.89
CA MET A 47 0.08 -14.33 -24.28
C MET A 47 -0.46 -14.82 -25.64
N ASP A 48 -0.09 -16.02 -26.06
CA ASP A 48 -0.67 -16.65 -27.26
C ASP A 48 -1.95 -17.44 -26.97
N ASP A 49 -2.23 -17.75 -25.70
CA ASP A 49 -3.48 -18.39 -25.31
C ASP A 49 -4.65 -17.36 -25.29
N PRO A 50 -5.69 -17.52 -26.13
CA PRO A 50 -6.82 -16.60 -26.22
C PRO A 50 -7.68 -16.54 -24.94
N ALA A 51 -7.69 -17.58 -24.11
CA ALA A 51 -8.38 -17.60 -22.82
C ALA A 51 -7.65 -16.73 -21.78
N ILE A 52 -6.32 -16.75 -21.78
CA ILE A 52 -5.50 -15.86 -20.95
C ILE A 52 -5.63 -14.43 -21.47
N LYS A 53 -5.55 -14.22 -22.79
CA LYS A 53 -5.58 -12.88 -23.40
C LYS A 53 -6.86 -12.09 -23.12
N LYS A 54 -8.00 -12.78 -23.00
CA LYS A 54 -9.32 -12.19 -22.70
C LYS A 54 -9.63 -12.11 -21.20
N ALA A 55 -8.83 -12.73 -20.35
CA ALA A 55 -9.04 -12.72 -18.90
C ALA A 55 -8.60 -11.38 -18.29
N SER A 56 -9.17 -11.02 -17.13
CA SER A 56 -8.66 -9.90 -16.33
C SER A 56 -7.25 -10.21 -15.81
N ALA A 57 -6.43 -9.20 -15.51
CA ALA A 57 -5.07 -9.40 -15.02
C ALA A 57 -4.99 -10.37 -13.81
N GLU A 58 -5.96 -10.31 -12.89
CA GLU A 58 -6.03 -11.22 -11.75
C GLU A 58 -6.34 -12.66 -12.17
N LYS A 59 -7.25 -12.87 -13.13
CA LYS A 59 -7.52 -14.19 -13.68
C LYS A 59 -6.36 -14.72 -14.51
N GLN A 60 -5.65 -13.86 -15.24
CA GLN A 60 -4.43 -14.24 -15.98
C GLN A 60 -3.36 -14.78 -15.04
N ILE A 61 -3.15 -14.13 -13.89
CA ILE A 61 -2.19 -14.58 -12.86
C ILE A 61 -2.60 -15.94 -12.28
N VAL A 62 -3.89 -16.17 -12.03
CA VAL A 62 -4.38 -17.48 -11.55
C VAL A 62 -4.18 -18.57 -12.59
N LEU A 63 -4.47 -18.29 -13.86
CA LEU A 63 -4.26 -19.23 -14.96
C LEU A 63 -2.77 -19.55 -15.14
N LEU A 64 -1.91 -18.53 -15.09
CA LEU A 64 -0.46 -18.71 -15.13
C LEU A 64 0.05 -19.55 -13.96
N LEU A 65 -0.43 -19.30 -12.73
CA LEU A 65 -0.04 -20.09 -11.55
C LEU A 65 -0.32 -21.59 -11.72
N ALA A 66 -1.39 -21.95 -12.43
CA ALA A 66 -1.78 -23.34 -12.66
C ALA A 66 -0.85 -24.07 -13.63
N ILE A 67 -0.28 -23.36 -14.61
CA ILE A 67 0.54 -23.94 -15.69
C ILE A 67 2.03 -23.61 -15.58
N ALA A 68 2.41 -22.73 -14.65
CA ALA A 68 3.75 -22.21 -14.49
C ALA A 68 4.72 -23.24 -13.89
N ASP A 69 5.96 -23.19 -14.37
CA ASP A 69 7.11 -23.81 -13.74
C ASP A 69 7.46 -23.12 -12.40
N ASP A 70 8.23 -23.79 -11.54
CA ASP A 70 8.53 -23.33 -10.19
C ASP A 70 9.07 -21.89 -10.07
N PRO A 71 9.99 -21.40 -10.93
CA PRO A 71 10.45 -20.01 -10.87
C PRO A 71 9.34 -18.98 -11.13
N VAL A 72 8.42 -19.32 -12.03
CA VAL A 72 7.28 -18.46 -12.38
C VAL A 72 6.24 -18.49 -11.27
N LYS A 73 5.98 -19.65 -10.66
CA LYS A 73 5.13 -19.75 -9.46
C LYS A 73 5.65 -18.90 -8.31
N GLN A 74 6.96 -18.94 -8.04
CA GLN A 74 7.59 -18.12 -7.00
C GLN A 74 7.43 -16.63 -7.29
N LEU A 75 7.63 -16.20 -8.54
CA LEU A 75 7.44 -14.80 -8.94
C LEU A 75 5.99 -14.34 -8.75
N LEU A 76 5.03 -15.14 -9.21
CA LEU A 76 3.60 -14.82 -9.09
C LEU A 76 3.15 -14.80 -7.62
N HIS A 77 3.64 -15.72 -6.79
CA HIS A 77 3.39 -15.73 -5.35
C HIS A 77 4.03 -14.51 -4.64
N LYS A 78 5.25 -14.13 -5.03
CA LYS A 78 5.90 -12.91 -4.54
C LYS A 78 5.09 -11.67 -4.92
N TYR A 79 4.62 -11.58 -6.17
CA TYR A 79 3.78 -10.49 -6.63
C TYR A 79 2.47 -10.37 -5.84
N THR A 80 1.73 -11.47 -5.66
CA THR A 80 0.46 -11.44 -4.91
C THR A 80 0.69 -11.05 -3.45
N THR A 81 1.73 -11.60 -2.82
CA THR A 81 2.10 -11.25 -1.44
C THR A 81 2.44 -9.77 -1.31
N LEU A 82 3.27 -9.23 -2.21
CA LEU A 82 3.65 -7.82 -2.20
C LEU A 82 2.45 -6.91 -2.48
N LYS A 83 1.55 -7.28 -3.39
CA LYS A 83 0.30 -6.54 -3.66
C LYS A 83 -0.55 -6.42 -2.40
N HIS A 84 -0.71 -7.51 -1.65
CA HIS A 84 -1.47 -7.49 -0.39
C HIS A 84 -0.80 -6.63 0.68
N LYS A 85 0.52 -6.77 0.86
CA LYS A 85 1.29 -5.96 1.83
C LYS A 85 1.24 -4.47 1.48
N TYR A 86 1.44 -4.13 0.21
CA TYR A 86 1.37 -2.77 -0.28
C TYR A 86 -0.01 -2.15 0.02
N LYS A 87 -1.12 -2.82 -0.35
CA LYS A 87 -2.47 -2.33 -0.07
C LYS A 87 -2.78 -2.19 1.42
N ALA A 88 -2.26 -3.09 2.25
CA ALA A 88 -2.43 -3.00 3.70
C ALA A 88 -1.70 -1.76 4.27
N LYS A 89 -0.46 -1.52 3.82
CA LYS A 89 0.35 -0.38 4.25
C LYS A 89 -0.15 0.95 3.70
N GLU A 90 -0.70 0.97 2.48
CA GLU A 90 -1.38 2.13 1.90
C GLU A 90 -2.55 2.59 2.80
N LYS A 91 -3.41 1.64 3.21
CA LYS A 91 -4.51 1.94 4.15
C LYS A 91 -4.04 2.42 5.51
N GLU A 92 -2.97 1.83 6.04
CA GLU A 92 -2.38 2.22 7.32
C GLU A 92 -1.84 3.67 7.26
N PHE A 93 -1.15 4.00 6.17
CA PHE A 93 -0.66 5.35 5.89
C PHE A 93 -1.80 6.37 5.80
N GLU A 94 -2.83 6.08 5.00
CA GLU A 94 -4.00 6.95 4.82
C GLU A 94 -4.74 7.18 6.15
N SER A 95 -4.91 6.14 6.97
CA SER A 95 -5.59 6.22 8.27
C SER A 95 -4.86 7.16 9.24
N ILE A 96 -3.54 7.06 9.32
CA ILE A 96 -2.74 7.92 10.22
C ILE A 96 -2.68 9.34 9.69
N ALA A 97 -2.50 9.52 8.39
CA ALA A 97 -2.52 10.85 7.76
C ALA A 97 -3.86 11.58 8.01
N SER A 98 -4.98 10.85 7.90
CA SER A 98 -6.31 11.38 8.22
C SER A 98 -6.45 11.74 9.70
N SER A 99 -5.94 10.89 10.61
CA SER A 99 -5.97 11.15 12.06
C SER A 99 -5.19 12.41 12.44
N ILE A 100 -4.00 12.62 11.85
CA ILE A 100 -3.20 13.83 12.07
C ILE A 100 -3.95 15.08 11.59
N SER A 101 -4.53 15.02 10.39
CA SER A 101 -5.32 16.13 9.82
C SER A 101 -6.54 16.50 10.69
N ALA A 102 -7.22 15.49 11.24
CA ALA A 102 -8.35 15.71 12.15
C ALA A 102 -7.91 16.41 13.44
N ILE A 103 -6.83 15.97 14.07
CA ILE A 103 -6.30 16.60 15.30
C ILE A 103 -5.83 18.03 15.03
N GLN A 104 -5.14 18.28 13.91
CA GLN A 104 -4.72 19.63 13.52
C GLN A 104 -5.91 20.58 13.32
N SER A 105 -7.00 20.08 12.74
CA SER A 105 -8.22 20.85 12.55
C SER A 105 -8.90 21.21 13.88
N LEU A 106 -8.92 20.27 14.83
CA LEU A 106 -9.41 20.51 16.20
C LEU A 106 -8.57 21.55 16.94
N LEU A 107 -7.23 21.44 16.85
CA LEU A 107 -6.30 22.41 17.44
C LEU A 107 -6.49 23.81 16.85
N LYS A 108 -6.68 23.92 15.53
CA LYS A 108 -6.97 25.19 14.86
C LYS A 108 -8.28 25.80 15.36
N TYR A 109 -9.37 25.03 15.39
CA TYR A 109 -10.67 25.50 15.88
C TYR A 109 -10.60 25.98 17.33
N ALA A 110 -9.93 25.23 18.19
CA ALA A 110 -9.79 25.56 19.61
C ALA A 110 -8.98 26.86 19.81
N ARG A 111 -8.00 27.13 18.94
CA ARG A 111 -7.23 28.39 18.92
C ARG A 111 -8.05 29.58 18.41
N GLU A 112 -8.93 29.37 17.43
CA GLU A 112 -9.78 30.41 16.83
C GLU A 112 -11.01 30.73 17.68
N SER A 113 -11.50 29.78 18.49
CA SER A 113 -12.74 29.92 19.29
C SER A 113 -12.48 30.34 20.76
N GLY A 114 -11.22 30.34 21.19
CA GLY A 114 -10.78 30.70 22.55
C GLY A 114 -10.10 32.07 22.65
N GLY A 115 -10.17 32.89 21.60
CA GLY A 115 -9.67 34.27 21.55
C GLY A 115 -10.77 35.30 21.68
#